data_AF-A0A1Q7HJP2-F1
#
_entry.id   AF-A0A1Q7HJP2-F1
#
_cell.length_a   1.000
_cell.length_b   1.000
_cell.length_c   1.000
_cell.angle_alpha   90.00
_cell.angle_beta   90.00
_cell.angle_gamma   90.00
#
_symmetry.space_group_name_H-M   'P 1'
#
loop_
_entity.id
_entity.type
_entity.pdbx_description
1 polymer ?
#
loop_
_entity_poly.entity_id
_entity_poly.type
_entity_poly.pdbx_seq_one_letter_code
_entity_poly.pdbx_strand_id
1 'polypeptide(L)'
;MASDDERRGPNHFRATLSGYQETPSTLSTAGTGKFKAELVSDAMGMAIDYELSFEDLEGGTAIAAHIHLGQRATSGGVSAFLCGGGGKPTCPPAGGTVTGTIRPADVIGPTAQGIAPGEFEELVRAMRAGFAYANVHSTGRPGGEIRGQIKARGDDDN
;
A
#
# COMPACT_ATOMS: atom_id res chain seq x y z
N MET A 1 15.23 -24.12 18.69
CA MET A 1 15.57 -22.68 18.72
C MET A 1 15.51 -22.23 17.28
N ALA A 2 14.50 -21.46 16.91
CA ALA A 2 14.38 -20.91 15.56
C ALA A 2 15.50 -19.88 15.35
N SER A 3 16.13 -19.87 14.18
CA SER A 3 17.19 -18.91 13.85
C SER A 3 16.62 -17.48 13.93
N ASP A 4 17.46 -16.48 14.21
CA ASP A 4 17.02 -15.07 14.28
C ASP A 4 16.40 -14.56 12.96
N ASP A 5 16.65 -15.30 11.88
CA ASP A 5 16.05 -15.13 10.55
C ASP A 5 14.57 -15.56 10.50
N GLU A 6 14.19 -16.68 11.14
CA GLU A 6 12.79 -17.12 11.25
C GLU A 6 11.93 -16.20 12.14
N ARG A 7 12.57 -15.36 12.97
CA ARG A 7 11.89 -14.30 13.76
C ARG A 7 11.72 -13.00 12.99
N ARG A 8 12.48 -12.78 11.90
CA ARG A 8 12.34 -11.62 11.01
C ARG A 8 11.55 -12.08 9.79
N GLY A 9 10.23 -11.92 9.86
CA GLY A 9 9.36 -12.19 8.72
C GLY A 9 9.77 -11.41 7.46
N PRO A 10 9.20 -11.74 6.29
CA PRO A 10 9.61 -11.19 5.00
C PRO A 10 9.65 -9.65 4.99
N ASN A 11 10.66 -9.11 4.31
CA ASN A 11 10.91 -7.66 4.23
C ASN A 11 10.52 -7.06 2.88
N HIS A 12 10.36 -7.88 1.84
CA HIS A 12 9.91 -7.42 0.53
C HIS A 12 8.42 -7.64 0.33
N PHE A 13 7.75 -6.62 -0.20
CA PHE A 13 6.31 -6.60 -0.43
C PHE A 13 6.02 -6.22 -1.87
N ARG A 14 4.97 -6.81 -2.45
CA ARG A 14 4.48 -6.45 -3.78
C ARG A 14 2.95 -6.50 -3.88
N ALA A 15 2.40 -5.69 -4.76
CA ALA A 15 1.04 -5.85 -5.25
C ALA A 15 0.97 -5.53 -6.75
N THR A 16 0.06 -6.20 -7.46
CA THR A 16 -0.37 -5.78 -8.80
C THR A 16 -1.77 -5.21 -8.65
N LEU A 17 -1.97 -3.99 -9.11
CA LEU A 17 -3.20 -3.23 -8.95
C LEU A 17 -4.01 -3.28 -10.25
N SER A 18 -5.32 -3.44 -10.11
CA SER A 18 -6.27 -3.46 -11.25
C SER A 18 -7.67 -3.12 -10.75
N GLY A 19 -8.55 -2.61 -11.63
CA GLY A 19 -9.96 -2.39 -11.30
C GLY A 19 -10.70 -3.66 -10.87
N TYR A 20 -10.28 -4.83 -11.37
CA TYR A 20 -10.88 -6.11 -10.99
C TYR A 20 -10.66 -6.53 -9.53
N GLN A 21 -9.75 -5.86 -8.83
CA GLN A 21 -9.48 -6.10 -7.42
C GLN A 21 -10.12 -5.05 -6.51
N GLU A 22 -10.85 -4.08 -7.06
CA GLU A 22 -11.62 -3.09 -6.28
C GLU A 22 -12.78 -3.73 -5.51
N THR A 23 -13.16 -3.06 -4.43
CA THR A 23 -14.28 -3.42 -3.54
C THR A 23 -14.91 -2.15 -2.97
N PRO A 24 -16.24 -2.10 -2.73
CA PRO A 24 -17.19 -3.22 -2.85
C PRO A 24 -17.58 -3.57 -4.29
N SER A 25 -17.26 -2.70 -5.25
CA SER A 25 -17.57 -2.91 -6.67
C SER A 25 -16.31 -3.29 -7.43
N THR A 26 -16.34 -4.44 -8.09
CA THR A 26 -15.36 -4.79 -9.12
C THR A 26 -15.53 -3.82 -10.30
N LEU A 27 -14.42 -3.21 -10.74
CA LEU A 27 -14.43 -2.25 -11.84
C LEU A 27 -13.79 -2.85 -13.08
N SER A 28 -14.40 -2.59 -14.23
CA SER A 28 -13.80 -2.87 -15.53
C SER A 28 -13.18 -1.57 -16.04
N THR A 29 -11.88 -1.41 -15.85
CA THR A 29 -11.07 -0.29 -16.34
C THR A 29 -9.80 -0.81 -16.99
N ALA A 30 -9.21 0.00 -17.88
CA ALA A 30 -7.86 -0.23 -18.39
C ALA A 30 -6.76 0.01 -17.34
N GLY A 31 -7.06 0.77 -16.28
CA GLY A 31 -6.09 1.16 -15.26
C GLY A 31 -5.35 -0.03 -14.64
N THR A 32 -4.03 0.12 -14.53
CA THR A 32 -3.17 -0.85 -13.86
C THR A 32 -2.12 -0.18 -12.98
N GLY A 33 -1.53 -0.95 -12.07
CA GLY A 33 -0.40 -0.49 -11.29
C GLY A 33 0.43 -1.60 -10.68
N LYS A 34 1.61 -1.23 -10.20
CA LYS A 34 2.52 -2.11 -9.46
C LYS A 34 3.01 -1.37 -8.23
N PHE A 35 2.86 -2.02 -7.09
CA PHE A 35 3.42 -1.58 -5.83
C PHE A 35 4.56 -2.52 -5.44
N LYS A 36 5.69 -1.95 -5.03
CA LYS A 36 6.80 -2.64 -4.40
C LYS A 36 7.17 -1.88 -3.13
N ALA A 37 7.53 -2.61 -2.10
CA ALA A 37 8.02 -2.02 -0.86
C ALA A 37 9.04 -2.92 -0.18
N GLU A 38 9.91 -2.32 0.60
CA GLU A 38 10.94 -2.98 1.39
C GLU A 38 10.93 -2.42 2.81
N LEU A 39 10.94 -3.31 3.80
CA LEU A 39 11.16 -2.94 5.19
C LEU A 39 12.67 -2.73 5.41
N VAL A 40 13.06 -1.48 5.62
CA VAL A 40 14.44 -1.07 5.85
C VAL A 40 14.63 -0.60 7.29
N SER A 41 15.88 -0.57 7.75
CA SER A 41 16.27 0.02 9.03
C SER A 41 17.43 0.97 8.80
N ASP A 42 17.28 2.20 9.26
CA ASP A 42 18.31 3.23 9.19
C ASP A 42 18.55 3.91 10.56
N ALA A 43 19.33 4.99 10.58
CA ALA A 43 19.65 5.72 11.79
C ALA A 43 18.42 6.35 12.49
N MET A 44 17.29 6.48 11.80
CA MET A 44 16.02 7.00 12.33
C MET A 44 15.05 5.87 12.74
N GLY A 45 15.44 4.61 12.60
CA GLY A 45 14.65 3.43 12.94
C GLY A 45 14.13 2.67 11.73
N MET A 46 13.08 1.87 11.94
CA MET A 46 12.45 1.11 10.85
C MET A 46 11.63 2.02 9.93
N ALA A 47 11.64 1.71 8.65
CA ALA A 47 10.86 2.39 7.63
C ALA A 47 10.45 1.43 6.50
N ILE A 48 9.41 1.80 5.75
CA ILE A 48 9.05 1.13 4.50
C ILE A 48 9.42 2.06 3.35
N ASP A 49 10.42 1.68 2.56
CA ASP A 49 10.68 2.33 1.28
C ASP A 49 9.77 1.70 0.23
N TYR A 50 9.13 2.53 -0.59
CA TYR A 50 8.18 2.06 -1.60
C TYR A 50 8.35 2.71 -2.95
N GLU A 51 7.92 1.98 -3.96
CA GLU A 51 7.68 2.41 -5.33
C GLU A 51 6.27 2.00 -5.73
N LEU A 52 5.48 2.96 -6.18
CA LEU A 52 4.17 2.76 -6.78
C LEU A 52 4.20 3.31 -8.21
N SER A 53 3.97 2.46 -9.20
CA SER A 53 3.68 2.89 -10.56
C SER A 53 2.24 2.58 -10.95
N PHE A 54 1.62 3.46 -11.71
CA PHE A 54 0.27 3.27 -12.25
C PHE A 54 0.08 4.02 -13.56
N GLU A 55 -0.81 3.54 -14.39
CA GLU A 55 -1.11 4.08 -15.72
C GLU A 55 -2.55 3.76 -16.14
N ASP A 56 -2.98 4.38 -17.24
CA ASP A 56 -4.27 4.13 -17.90
C ASP A 56 -5.52 4.28 -17.01
N LEU A 57 -5.47 5.19 -16.03
CA LEU A 57 -6.64 5.54 -15.22
C LEU A 57 -7.73 6.19 -16.09
N GLU A 58 -8.97 5.80 -15.86
CA GLU A 58 -10.15 6.23 -16.60
C GLU A 58 -10.94 7.30 -15.84
N GLY A 59 -11.53 8.24 -16.58
CA GLY A 59 -12.39 9.26 -16.00
C GLY A 59 -11.63 10.38 -15.26
N GLY A 60 -10.30 10.44 -15.39
CA GLY A 60 -9.52 11.64 -15.14
C GLY A 60 -8.20 11.36 -14.41
N THR A 61 -7.85 12.21 -13.46
CA THR A 61 -6.49 12.27 -12.90
C THR A 61 -6.36 11.54 -11.56
N ALA A 62 -5.19 10.96 -11.28
CA ALA A 62 -4.90 10.43 -9.95
C ALA A 62 -4.94 11.53 -8.88
N ILE A 63 -5.64 11.27 -7.77
CA ILE A 63 -5.84 12.25 -6.68
C ILE A 63 -5.23 11.81 -5.36
N ALA A 64 -5.16 10.50 -5.10
CA ALA A 64 -4.56 9.94 -3.90
C ALA A 64 -4.18 8.48 -4.11
N ALA A 65 -3.21 8.01 -3.34
CA ALA A 65 -2.90 6.60 -3.23
C ALA A 65 -2.56 6.23 -1.78
N HIS A 66 -2.95 5.03 -1.37
CA HIS A 66 -2.91 4.62 0.04
C HIS A 66 -2.49 3.16 0.20
N ILE A 67 -2.01 2.85 1.40
CA ILE A 67 -2.06 1.50 1.97
C ILE A 67 -3.25 1.45 2.93
N HIS A 68 -4.09 0.44 2.79
CA HIS A 68 -5.24 0.18 3.66
C HIS A 68 -5.07 -1.14 4.41
N LEU A 69 -5.72 -1.25 5.57
CA LEU A 69 -5.92 -2.51 6.28
C LEU A 69 -7.22 -3.18 5.80
N GLY A 70 -7.12 -4.33 5.14
CA GLY A 70 -8.28 -5.14 4.75
C GLY A 70 -7.92 -6.38 3.94
N GLN A 71 -8.68 -7.46 4.13
CA GLN A 71 -8.58 -8.67 3.31
C GLN A 71 -9.08 -8.44 1.87
N ARG A 72 -8.79 -9.39 0.95
CA ARG A 72 -8.98 -9.29 -0.51
C ARG A 72 -10.36 -8.79 -0.99
N ALA A 73 -11.43 -9.04 -0.24
CA ALA A 73 -12.80 -8.65 -0.62
C ALA A 73 -13.46 -7.73 0.42
N THR A 74 -12.67 -6.99 1.20
CA THR A 74 -13.17 -6.06 2.20
C THR A 74 -12.47 -4.73 2.06
N SER A 75 -13.25 -3.66 1.96
CA SER A 75 -12.74 -2.30 2.07
C SER A 75 -12.42 -2.01 3.53
N GLY A 76 -11.28 -1.41 3.81
CA GLY A 76 -10.93 -1.02 5.17
C GLY A 76 -10.28 0.35 5.22
N GLY A 77 -9.91 0.78 6.42
CA GLY A 77 -9.42 2.14 6.63
C GLY A 77 -8.00 2.35 6.10
N VAL A 78 -7.66 3.61 5.84
CA VAL A 78 -6.31 4.01 5.40
C VAL A 78 -5.34 3.87 6.56
N SER A 79 -4.22 3.20 6.30
CA SER A 79 -3.11 3.09 7.24
C SER A 79 -1.97 4.06 6.92
N ALA A 80 -1.69 4.31 5.65
CA ALA A 80 -0.65 5.24 5.23
C ALA A 80 -0.95 5.84 3.85
N PHE A 81 -0.46 7.06 3.61
CA PHE A 81 -0.47 7.70 2.31
C PHE A 81 0.76 7.31 1.48
N LEU A 82 0.55 7.17 0.17
CA LEU A 82 1.59 6.96 -0.86
C LEU A 82 1.73 8.21 -1.74
N CYS A 83 0.64 8.92 -2.04
CA CYS A 83 0.65 10.26 -2.65
C CYS A 83 -0.69 10.96 -2.41
N GLY A 84 -0.74 12.28 -2.65
CA GLY A 84 -1.98 13.06 -2.62
C GLY A 84 -2.49 13.39 -1.21
N GLY A 85 -1.65 13.30 -0.18
CA GLY A 85 -2.01 13.61 1.20
C GLY A 85 -0.97 13.10 2.21
N GLY A 86 -1.23 13.30 3.50
CA GLY A 86 -0.39 12.78 4.59
C GLY A 86 1.06 13.25 4.55
N GLY A 87 1.33 14.44 4.01
CA GLY A 87 2.69 14.96 3.82
C GLY A 87 3.47 14.33 2.66
N LYS A 88 2.86 13.42 1.88
CA LYS A 88 3.45 12.86 0.66
C LYS A 88 3.25 13.81 -0.54
N PRO A 89 4.09 13.69 -1.60
CA PRO A 89 3.92 14.47 -2.83
C PRO A 89 2.55 14.26 -3.49
N THR A 90 2.16 15.18 -4.37
CA THR A 90 0.98 15.00 -5.22
C THR A 90 1.15 13.81 -6.14
N CYS A 91 0.07 13.07 -6.42
CA CYS A 91 0.11 11.98 -7.38
C CYS A 91 0.36 12.50 -8.81
N PRO A 92 1.16 11.81 -9.65
CA PRO A 92 1.26 12.09 -11.07
C PRO A 92 -0.12 12.05 -11.75
N PRO A 93 -0.64 13.16 -12.28
CA PRO A 93 -2.05 13.24 -12.68
C PRO A 93 -2.45 12.21 -13.75
N ALA A 94 -1.58 11.95 -14.73
CA ALA A 94 -1.86 11.08 -15.87
C ALA A 94 -1.32 9.64 -15.71
N GLY A 95 -0.86 9.26 -14.52
CA GLY A 95 -0.03 8.07 -14.36
C GLY A 95 1.45 8.40 -14.27
N GLY A 96 2.23 7.46 -13.74
CA GLY A 96 3.65 7.59 -13.50
C GLY A 96 4.10 6.81 -12.28
N THR A 97 5.31 7.11 -11.80
CA THR A 97 5.91 6.47 -10.64
C THR A 97 6.01 7.46 -9.47
N VAL A 98 5.63 7.01 -8.29
CA VAL A 98 5.87 7.68 -7.01
C VAL A 98 6.75 6.80 -6.14
N THR A 99 7.77 7.40 -5.55
CA THR A 99 8.59 6.75 -4.52
C THR A 99 8.50 7.54 -3.22
N GLY A 100 8.75 6.86 -2.11
CA GLY A 100 8.81 7.50 -0.81
C GLY A 100 9.10 6.52 0.31
N THR A 101 9.12 7.07 1.51
CA THR A 101 9.38 6.33 2.74
C THR A 101 8.22 6.51 3.69
N ILE A 102 7.70 5.43 4.27
CA ILE A 102 6.73 5.44 5.36
C ILE A 102 7.48 5.16 6.66
N ARG A 103 7.34 6.08 7.62
CA ARG A 103 7.85 5.95 8.99
C ARG A 103 6.69 5.81 9.98
N PRO A 104 6.96 5.53 11.27
CA PRO A 104 5.89 5.47 12.26
C PRO A 104 4.95 6.68 12.27
N ALA A 105 5.49 7.89 12.12
CA ALA A 105 4.68 9.11 12.07
C ALA A 105 3.73 9.20 10.85
N ASP A 106 3.97 8.43 9.78
CA ASP A 106 3.11 8.37 8.60
C ASP A 106 1.94 7.37 8.77
N VAL A 107 1.96 6.54 9.83
CA VAL A 107 0.87 5.61 10.13
C VAL A 107 -0.23 6.36 10.86
N ILE A 108 -1.40 6.43 10.24
CA ILE A 108 -2.54 7.23 10.72
C ILE A 108 -3.68 6.39 11.30
N GLY A 109 -3.61 5.07 11.15
CA GLY A 109 -4.65 4.19 11.63
C GLY A 109 -4.79 2.91 10.80
N PRO A 110 -6.02 2.36 10.65
CA PRO A 110 -7.29 2.79 11.25
C PRO A 110 -7.52 2.24 12.67
N THR A 111 -7.68 3.12 13.66
CA THR A 111 -7.77 2.75 15.09
C THR A 111 -8.90 1.77 15.40
N ALA A 112 -10.06 1.96 14.75
CA ALA A 112 -11.21 1.08 14.92
C ALA A 112 -10.99 -0.36 14.43
N GLN A 113 -9.93 -0.59 13.64
CA GLN A 113 -9.55 -1.91 13.15
C GLN A 113 -8.24 -2.41 13.80
N GLY A 114 -7.77 -1.75 14.86
CA GLY A 114 -6.63 -2.21 15.67
C GLY A 114 -5.26 -1.71 15.23
N ILE A 115 -5.18 -0.65 14.42
CA ILE A 115 -3.93 0.08 14.15
C ILE A 115 -4.14 1.52 14.59
N ALA A 116 -3.49 1.99 15.65
CA ALA A 116 -3.51 3.38 16.07
C ALA A 116 -2.43 4.21 15.34
N PRO A 117 -2.52 5.55 15.33
CA PRO A 117 -1.47 6.40 14.78
C PRO A 117 -0.11 6.10 15.43
N GLY A 118 0.94 5.94 14.62
CA GLY A 118 2.27 5.55 15.11
C GLY A 118 2.52 4.04 15.21
N GLU A 119 1.51 3.18 15.13
CA GLU A 119 1.65 1.72 15.28
C GLU A 119 2.18 1.06 14.00
N PHE A 120 3.40 1.41 13.64
CA PHE A 120 4.10 0.92 12.44
C PHE A 120 4.24 -0.60 12.40
N GLU A 121 4.53 -1.21 13.54
CA GLU A 121 4.70 -2.67 13.63
C GLU A 121 3.38 -3.41 13.35
N GLU A 122 2.22 -2.83 13.67
CA GLU A 122 0.91 -3.40 13.34
C GLU A 122 0.66 -3.35 11.82
N LEU A 123 1.00 -2.24 11.17
CA LEU A 123 0.94 -2.14 9.71
C LEU A 123 1.85 -3.18 9.04
N VAL A 124 3.10 -3.29 9.48
CA VAL A 124 4.06 -4.29 8.95
C VAL A 124 3.53 -5.71 9.16
N ARG A 125 2.96 -6.01 10.33
CA ARG A 125 2.34 -7.31 10.61
C ARG A 125 1.19 -7.60 9.65
N ALA A 126 0.32 -6.62 9.40
CA ALA A 126 -0.78 -6.75 8.44
C ALA A 126 -0.28 -6.98 7.00
N MET A 127 0.78 -6.28 6.59
CA MET A 127 1.42 -6.48 5.27
C MET A 127 2.04 -7.88 5.14
N ARG A 128 2.75 -8.36 6.17
CA ARG A 128 3.32 -9.72 6.22
C ARG A 128 2.24 -10.79 6.18
N ALA A 129 1.13 -10.57 6.88
CA ALA A 129 0.00 -11.49 6.91
C ALA A 129 -0.89 -11.42 5.64
N GLY A 130 -0.61 -10.52 4.71
CA GLY A 130 -1.38 -10.36 3.47
C GLY A 130 -2.74 -9.70 3.64
N PHE A 131 -2.95 -8.97 4.75
CA PHE A 131 -4.18 -8.25 5.08
C PHE A 131 -4.08 -6.75 4.85
N ALA A 132 -3.07 -6.28 4.12
CA ALA A 132 -2.99 -4.91 3.64
C ALA A 132 -3.12 -4.86 2.11
N TYR A 133 -3.62 -3.75 1.57
CA TYR A 133 -3.69 -3.53 0.12
C TYR A 133 -3.27 -2.11 -0.26
N ALA A 134 -2.67 -1.97 -1.44
CA ALA A 134 -2.42 -0.69 -2.06
C ALA A 134 -3.61 -0.30 -2.95
N ASN A 135 -3.96 0.98 -2.98
CA ASN A 135 -5.07 1.51 -3.77
C ASN A 135 -4.71 2.88 -4.37
N VAL A 136 -5.22 3.16 -5.58
CA VAL A 136 -5.11 4.46 -6.25
C VAL A 136 -6.51 4.96 -6.58
N HIS A 137 -6.75 6.25 -6.29
CA HIS A 137 -8.00 6.95 -6.53
C HIS A 137 -7.81 7.94 -7.69
N SER A 138 -8.83 8.08 -8.52
CA SER A 138 -8.88 9.09 -9.58
C SER A 138 -10.08 10.03 -9.40
N THR A 139 -10.11 11.13 -10.13
CA THR A 139 -11.30 11.99 -10.20
C THR A 139 -12.53 11.26 -10.74
N GLY A 140 -12.34 10.30 -11.63
CA GLY A 140 -13.42 9.49 -12.20
C GLY A 140 -13.94 8.44 -11.22
N ARG A 141 -13.07 7.97 -10.31
CA ARG A 141 -13.38 6.95 -9.30
C ARG A 141 -12.79 7.33 -7.93
N PRO A 142 -13.39 8.31 -7.23
CA PRO A 142 -12.83 8.81 -5.97
C PRO A 142 -12.81 7.78 -4.84
N GLY A 143 -13.68 6.76 -4.90
CA GLY A 143 -13.71 5.65 -3.94
C GLY A 143 -12.58 4.63 -4.10
N GLY A 144 -11.83 4.70 -5.20
CA GLY A 144 -10.81 3.72 -5.58
C GLY A 144 -11.01 3.30 -7.04
N GLU A 145 -9.93 3.28 -7.81
CA GLU A 145 -9.95 2.83 -9.21
C GLU A 145 -9.20 1.52 -9.41
N ILE A 146 -8.00 1.40 -8.83
CA ILE A 146 -7.18 0.19 -8.91
C ILE A 146 -6.66 -0.20 -7.54
N ARG A 147 -6.79 -1.49 -7.21
CA ARG A 147 -6.41 -2.06 -5.92
C ARG A 147 -5.59 -3.31 -6.14
N GLY A 148 -4.67 -3.59 -5.21
CA GLY A 148 -3.86 -4.80 -5.21
C GLY A 148 -3.57 -5.25 -3.79
N GLN A 149 -3.90 -6.50 -3.48
CA GLN A 149 -3.54 -7.07 -2.18
C GLN A 149 -2.01 -7.20 -2.06
N ILE A 150 -1.45 -6.67 -0.97
CA ILE A 150 -0.03 -6.73 -0.71
C ILE A 150 0.34 -8.15 -0.28
N LYS A 151 1.34 -8.72 -0.94
CA LYS A 151 1.92 -10.02 -0.62
C LYS A 151 3.36 -9.83 -0.21
N ALA A 152 3.74 -10.45 0.90
CA ALA A 152 5.13 -10.56 1.25
C ALA A 152 5.82 -11.62 0.37
N ARG A 153 7.08 -11.38 0.02
CA ARG A 153 7.96 -12.39 -0.60
C ARG A 153 8.96 -12.87 0.45
N GLY A 154 9.14 -14.19 0.54
CA GLY A 154 10.32 -14.73 1.21
C GLY A 154 11.57 -14.47 0.38
N ASP A 155 12.74 -14.53 1.01
CA ASP A 155 14.03 -14.28 0.35
C ASP A 155 14.43 -15.40 -0.65
N ASP A 156 13.63 -16.47 -0.74
CA ASP A 156 13.87 -17.67 -1.56
C ASP A 156 13.19 -17.67 -2.94
N ASP A 157 12.44 -16.61 -3.32
CA ASP A 157 11.68 -16.54 -4.59
C ASP A 157 12.43 -15.79 -5.72
N ASN A 158 13.70 -16.15 -5.99
CA ASN A 158 14.45 -15.67 -7.17
C ASN A 158 14.88 -16.78 -8.13
#